data_AF-A0A5S3WKS4-F1
#
_entry.id   AF-A0A5S3WKS4-F1
#
_cell.length_a   1.000
_cell.length_b   1.000
_cell.length_c   1.000
_cell.angle_alpha   90.00
_cell.angle_beta   90.00
_cell.angle_gamma   90.00
#
_symmetry.space_group_name_H-M   'P 1'
#
loop_
_entity.id
_entity.type
_entity.pdbx_description
1 polymer ?
#
loop_
_entity_poly.entity_id
_entity_poly.type
_entity_poly.pdbx_seq_one_letter_code
_entity_poly.pdbx_strand_id
1 'polypeptide(L)'
;MIPFVVLITVLVCFINYGLWPLAISVLGYLVSEQPSEAMVLMLFWLTMVFIQFVAMWHIAKRKPRGRNFFFYTVWVCVFVQSADLLLGTEDALPVWDLVDLFIYPAAAMWILYASDVKEYFDK
;
A
#
# COMPACT_ATOMS: atom_id res chain seq x y z
N MET A 1 1.15 -11.46 -21.53
CA MET A 1 0.71 -12.16 -20.29
C MET A 1 1.50 -11.61 -19.11
N ILE A 2 0.83 -11.31 -17.99
CA ILE A 2 1.47 -10.84 -16.75
C ILE A 2 1.98 -12.07 -16.00
N PRO A 3 3.25 -12.11 -15.53
CA PRO A 3 3.71 -13.21 -14.69
C PRO A 3 2.87 -13.29 -13.43
N PHE A 4 2.47 -14.50 -13.06
CA PHE A 4 1.65 -14.74 -11.87
C PHE A 4 2.25 -14.13 -10.60
N VAL A 5 3.58 -14.20 -10.47
CA VAL A 5 4.33 -13.59 -9.36
C VAL A 5 4.15 -12.07 -9.30
N VAL A 6 4.19 -11.38 -10.45
CA VAL A 6 3.93 -9.92 -10.51
C VAL A 6 2.52 -9.63 -10.05
N LEU A 7 1.55 -10.37 -10.60
CA LEU A 7 0.13 -10.15 -10.32
C LEU A 7 -0.17 -10.31 -8.83
N ILE A 8 0.27 -11.41 -8.21
CA ILE A 8 0.04 -11.66 -6.78
C ILE A 8 0.74 -10.62 -5.92
N THR A 9 2.02 -10.35 -6.17
CA THR A 9 2.80 -9.40 -5.35
C THR A 9 2.14 -8.03 -5.32
N VAL A 10 1.71 -7.54 -6.49
CA VAL A 10 1.03 -6.24 -6.61
C VAL A 10 -0.36 -6.28 -5.97
N LEU A 11 -1.13 -7.35 -6.16
CA LEU A 11 -2.46 -7.48 -5.55
C LEU A 11 -2.41 -7.51 -4.03
N VAL A 12 -1.50 -8.28 -3.45
CA VAL A 12 -1.38 -8.37 -1.99
C VAL A 12 -0.94 -7.03 -1.40
N CYS A 13 0.02 -6.33 -2.03
CA CYS A 13 0.38 -4.97 -1.63
C CYS A 13 -0.80 -4.00 -1.74
N PHE A 14 -1.57 -4.05 -2.83
CA PHE A 14 -2.73 -3.20 -3.03
C PHE A 14 -3.82 -3.43 -1.98
N ILE A 15 -4.05 -4.69 -1.60
CA ILE A 15 -5.03 -5.06 -0.59
C ILE A 15 -4.58 -4.57 0.79
N ASN A 16 -3.38 -4.96 1.22
CA ASN A 16 -2.91 -4.68 2.59
C ASN A 16 -2.59 -3.20 2.84
N TYR A 17 -2.08 -2.47 1.84
CA TYR A 17 -1.62 -1.09 2.00
C TYR A 17 -2.50 -0.06 1.29
N GLY A 18 -3.66 -0.46 0.80
CA GLY A 18 -4.60 0.41 0.10
C GLY A 18 -6.05 0.11 0.48
N LEU A 19 -6.58 -1.00 -0.03
CA LEU A 19 -7.99 -1.35 0.17
C LEU A 19 -8.35 -1.58 1.64
N TRP A 20 -7.50 -2.26 2.39
CA TRP A 20 -7.76 -2.60 3.78
C TRP A 20 -7.80 -1.34 4.68
N PRO A 21 -6.80 -0.44 4.64
CA PRO A 21 -6.88 0.85 5.34
C PRO A 21 -8.08 1.71 4.91
N LEU A 22 -8.45 1.69 3.62
CA LEU A 22 -9.65 2.38 3.14
C LEU A 22 -10.92 1.80 3.78
N ALA A 23 -11.04 0.47 3.82
CA ALA A 23 -12.19 -0.19 4.44
C ALA A 23 -12.29 0.16 5.92
N ILE A 24 -11.18 0.14 6.67
CA ILE A 24 -11.13 0.57 8.07
C ILE A 24 -11.57 2.03 8.19
N SER A 25 -11.09 2.92 7.33
CA SER A 25 -11.43 4.34 7.38
C SER A 25 -12.89 4.62 7.06
N VAL A 26 -13.49 3.87 6.14
CA VAL A 26 -14.93 3.93 5.86
C VAL A 26 -15.74 3.47 7.07
N LEU A 27 -15.35 2.35 7.70
CA LEU A 27 -15.99 1.86 8.92
C LEU A 27 -15.84 2.86 10.07
N GLY A 28 -14.66 3.45 10.23
CA GLY A 28 -14.39 4.50 11.21
C GLY A 28 -15.26 5.73 10.99
N TYR A 29 -15.43 6.17 9.75
CA TYR A 29 -16.33 7.27 9.40
C TYR A 29 -17.79 7.00 9.78
N LEU A 30 -18.27 5.77 9.60
CA LEU A 30 -19.66 5.40 9.92
C LEU A 30 -19.98 5.42 11.43
N VAL A 31 -18.95 5.29 12.28
CA VAL A 31 -19.10 5.21 13.75
C VAL A 31 -18.53 6.45 14.45
N SER A 32 -17.86 7.35 13.73
CA SER A 32 -17.16 8.49 14.33
C SER A 32 -18.09 9.58 14.86
N GLU A 33 -17.80 10.04 16.07
CA GLU A 33 -18.41 11.25 16.66
C GLU A 33 -17.83 12.55 16.05
N GLN A 34 -16.70 12.45 15.35
CA GLN A 34 -16.01 13.54 14.65
C GLN A 34 -15.95 13.27 13.14
N PRO A 35 -17.04 13.57 12.41
CA PRO A 35 -17.19 13.17 11.01
C PRO A 35 -16.20 13.88 10.06
N SER A 36 -15.75 15.09 10.40
CA SER A 36 -14.82 15.86 9.57
C SER A 36 -13.44 15.23 9.48
N GLU A 37 -12.88 14.76 10.60
CA GLU A 37 -11.55 14.14 10.64
C GLU A 37 -11.55 12.78 9.95
N ALA A 38 -12.58 11.97 10.24
CA ALA A 38 -12.76 10.68 9.59
C ALA A 38 -12.97 10.81 8.07
N MET A 39 -13.65 11.87 7.61
CA MET A 39 -13.80 12.16 6.18
C MET A 39 -12.46 12.48 5.51
N VAL A 40 -11.58 13.26 6.16
CA VAL A 40 -10.25 13.58 5.62
C VAL A 40 -9.41 12.32 5.45
N LEU A 41 -9.40 11.46 6.48
CA LEU A 41 -8.68 10.18 6.44
C LEU A 41 -9.23 9.27 5.33
N MET A 42 -10.56 9.16 5.22
CA MET A 42 -11.20 8.39 4.15
C MET A 42 -10.82 8.91 2.76
N LEU A 43 -10.83 10.23 2.53
CA LEU A 43 -10.44 10.84 1.26
C LEU A 43 -8.97 10.58 0.93
N PHE A 44 -8.09 10.64 1.93
CA PHE A 44 -6.68 10.27 1.78
C PHE A 44 -6.54 8.84 1.27
N TRP A 45 -7.16 7.87 1.94
CA TRP A 45 -7.08 6.46 1.55
C TRP A 45 -7.71 6.19 0.18
N LEU A 46 -8.84 6.84 -0.13
CA LEU A 46 -9.48 6.74 -1.44
C LEU A 46 -8.54 7.22 -2.56
N THR A 47 -7.83 8.32 -2.31
CA THR A 47 -6.84 8.87 -3.26
C THR A 47 -5.67 7.90 -3.44
N MET A 48 -5.15 7.33 -2.36
CA MET A 48 -4.05 6.35 -2.43
C MET A 48 -4.47 5.09 -3.20
N VAL A 49 -5.65 4.54 -2.92
CA VAL A 49 -6.22 3.39 -3.65
C VAL A 49 -6.38 3.69 -5.14
N PHE A 50 -6.90 4.88 -5.48
CA PHE A 50 -7.06 5.28 -6.88
C PHE A 50 -5.70 5.36 -7.60
N ILE A 51 -4.70 5.98 -6.97
CA ILE A 51 -3.35 6.08 -7.52
C ILE A 51 -2.73 4.69 -7.71
N GLN A 52 -2.84 3.81 -6.70
CA GLN A 52 -2.34 2.44 -6.79
C GLN A 52 -3.02 1.67 -7.92
N PHE A 53 -4.34 1.81 -8.08
CA PHE A 53 -5.10 1.17 -9.16
C PHE A 53 -4.63 1.63 -10.55
N VAL A 54 -4.43 2.94 -10.74
CA VAL A 54 -3.86 3.47 -11.99
C VAL A 54 -2.44 2.94 -12.22
N ALA A 55 -1.62 2.86 -11.17
CA ALA A 55 -0.27 2.31 -11.26
C ALA A 55 -0.28 0.82 -11.63
N MET A 56 -1.23 0.03 -11.11
CA MET A 56 -1.44 -1.37 -11.50
C MET A 56 -1.77 -1.52 -12.99
N TRP A 57 -2.58 -0.63 -13.54
CA TRP A 57 -2.84 -0.60 -14.98
C TRP A 57 -1.57 -0.32 -15.79
N HIS A 58 -0.71 0.58 -15.32
CA HIS A 58 0.60 0.82 -15.95
C HIS A 58 1.54 -0.38 -15.83
N ILE A 59 1.52 -1.10 -14.70
CA ILE A 59 2.26 -2.35 -14.50
C ILE A 59 1.80 -3.42 -15.49
N ALA A 60 0.49 -3.60 -15.69
CA ALA A 60 -0.07 -4.52 -16.67
C ALA A 60 0.39 -4.21 -18.11
N LYS A 61 0.61 -2.92 -18.40
CA LYS A 61 1.18 -2.42 -19.67
C LYS A 61 2.71 -2.43 -19.71
N ARG A 62 3.38 -3.11 -18.77
CA ARG A 62 4.85 -3.22 -18.65
C ARG A 62 5.57 -1.88 -18.54
N LYS A 63 4.88 -0.82 -18.11
CA LYS A 63 5.53 0.50 -17.97
C LYS A 63 6.32 0.53 -16.65
N PRO A 64 7.65 0.69 -16.67
CA PRO A 64 8.46 0.70 -15.46
C PRO A 64 8.12 1.87 -14.52
N ARG A 65 7.59 2.97 -15.06
CA ARG A 65 7.06 4.06 -14.23
C ARG A 65 5.89 3.62 -13.35
N GLY A 66 5.09 2.65 -13.79
CA GLY A 66 3.96 2.11 -13.03
C GLY A 66 4.41 1.44 -11.73
N ARG A 67 5.42 0.57 -11.78
CA ARG A 67 5.96 -0.07 -10.56
C ARG A 67 6.56 0.96 -9.60
N ASN A 68 7.25 1.99 -10.11
CA ASN A 68 7.80 3.04 -9.25
C ASN A 68 6.70 3.78 -8.51
N PHE A 69 5.68 4.25 -9.26
CA PHE A 69 4.57 5.01 -8.69
C PHE A 69 3.75 4.17 -7.68
N PHE A 70 3.54 2.89 -8.01
CA PHE A 70 2.86 1.94 -7.11
C PHE A 70 3.58 1.85 -5.77
N PHE A 71 4.89 1.56 -5.77
CA PHE A 71 5.64 1.39 -4.53
C PHE A 71 5.88 2.70 -3.77
N TYR A 72 6.03 3.84 -4.45
CA TYR A 72 6.03 5.13 -3.75
C TYR A 72 4.75 5.33 -2.96
N THR A 73 3.60 5.02 -3.57
CA THR A 73 2.30 5.15 -2.91
C THR A 73 2.16 4.15 -1.76
N VAL A 74 2.61 2.90 -1.94
CA VAL A 74 2.65 1.90 -0.84
C VAL A 74 3.51 2.39 0.32
N TRP A 75 4.68 2.97 0.07
CA TRP A 75 5.54 3.50 1.14
C TRP A 75 4.89 4.66 1.88
N VAL A 76 4.21 5.58 1.19
CA VAL A 76 3.41 6.62 1.85
C VAL A 76 2.36 5.99 2.76
N CYS A 77 1.64 4.98 2.30
CA CYS A 77 0.67 4.25 3.12
C CYS A 77 1.29 3.53 4.33
N VAL A 78 2.49 2.97 4.18
CA VAL A 78 3.25 2.34 5.28
C VAL A 78 3.60 3.40 6.32
N PHE A 79 4.12 4.56 5.92
CA PHE A 79 4.48 5.62 6.87
C PHE A 79 3.26 6.17 7.62
N VAL A 80 2.12 6.34 6.95
CA VAL A 80 0.88 6.79 7.61
C VAL A 80 0.40 5.74 8.62
N GLN A 81 0.31 4.47 8.24
CA GLN A 81 -0.07 3.40 9.17
C GLN A 81 0.92 3.25 10.34
N SER A 82 2.21 3.51 10.10
CA SER A 82 3.23 3.51 11.16
C SER A 82 3.00 4.64 12.15
N ALA A 83 2.66 5.83 11.66
CA ALA A 83 2.32 6.98 12.50
C ALA A 83 1.08 6.68 13.33
N ASP A 84 0.04 6.10 12.73
CA ASP A 84 -1.17 5.70 13.45
C ASP A 84 -0.87 4.67 14.55
N LEU A 85 -0.05 3.65 14.27
CA LEU A 85 0.39 2.65 15.26
C LEU A 85 1.13 3.29 16.43
N LEU A 86 2.07 4.20 16.15
CA LEU A 86 2.87 4.89 17.16
C LEU A 86 2.04 5.85 18.01
N LEU A 87 1.04 6.51 17.41
CA LEU A 87 0.13 7.41 18.14
C LEU A 87 -0.91 6.65 18.96
N GLY A 88 -1.26 5.42 18.56
CA GLY A 88 -2.23 4.58 19.25
C GLY A 88 -1.69 3.71 20.39
N THR A 89 -0.37 3.75 20.67
CA THR A 89 0.25 2.95 21.74
C THR A 89 0.66 3.83 22.92
N GLU A 90 0.17 3.49 24.12
CA GLU A 90 0.46 4.25 25.35
C GLU A 90 1.66 3.70 26.14
N ASP A 91 1.89 2.37 26.14
CA ASP A 91 2.81 1.73 27.10
C ASP A 91 4.12 1.20 26.51
N ALA A 92 4.08 0.62 25.30
CA ALA A 92 5.23 -0.02 24.68
C ALA A 92 5.27 0.24 23.18
N LEU A 93 6.46 0.51 22.65
CA LEU A 93 6.66 0.67 21.21
C LEU A 93 6.31 -0.65 20.49
N PRO A 94 5.39 -0.63 19.50
CA PRO A 94 4.97 -1.82 18.77
C PRO A 94 6.00 -2.19 17.70
N VAL A 95 7.22 -2.52 18.11
CA VAL A 95 8.36 -2.72 17.21
C VAL A 95 8.10 -3.83 16.20
N TRP A 96 7.47 -4.94 16.62
CA TRP A 96 7.18 -6.06 15.73
C TRP A 96 6.10 -5.73 14.70
N ASP A 97 5.04 -5.02 15.10
CA ASP A 97 3.99 -4.58 14.18
C ASP A 97 4.55 -3.60 13.14
N LEU A 98 5.46 -2.71 13.55
CA LEU A 98 6.19 -1.84 12.63
C LEU A 98 7.09 -2.64 11.70
N VAL A 99 7.84 -3.63 12.18
CA VAL A 99 8.68 -4.47 11.31
C VAL A 99 7.82 -5.20 10.26
N ASP A 100 6.70 -5.77 10.68
CA ASP A 100 5.77 -6.50 9.78
C ASP A 100 5.17 -5.57 8.72
N LEU A 101 4.88 -4.33 9.08
CA LEU A 101 4.38 -3.32 8.15
C LEU A 101 5.39 -2.97 7.05
N PHE A 102 6.69 -2.97 7.36
CA PHE A 102 7.77 -2.59 6.44
C PHE A 102 8.36 -3.77 5.66
N ILE A 103 8.37 -4.98 6.21
CA ILE A 103 9.08 -6.11 5.62
C ILE A 103 8.42 -6.59 4.33
N TYR A 104 7.08 -6.60 4.29
CA TYR A 104 6.35 -7.10 3.14
C TYR A 104 6.50 -6.19 1.90
N PRO A 105 6.35 -4.85 1.97
CA PRO A 105 6.57 -3.95 0.85
C PRO A 105 8.01 -4.00 0.36
N ALA A 106 8.99 -4.13 1.27
CA ALA A 106 10.39 -4.28 0.92
C ALA A 106 10.65 -5.59 0.15
N ALA A 107 10.11 -6.71 0.61
CA ALA A 107 10.20 -8.00 -0.09
C ALA A 107 9.49 -7.95 -1.45
N ALA A 108 8.32 -7.32 -1.54
CA ALA A 108 7.58 -7.12 -2.78
C ALA A 108 8.37 -6.26 -3.79
N MET A 109 9.06 -5.20 -3.33
CA MET A 109 10.00 -4.47 -4.20
C MET A 109 11.16 -5.36 -4.63
N TRP A 110 11.76 -6.12 -3.73
CA TRP A 110 12.86 -7.02 -4.09
C TRP A 110 12.45 -7.97 -5.23
N ILE A 111 11.27 -8.57 -5.14
CA ILE A 111 10.71 -9.42 -6.20
C ILE A 111 10.59 -8.66 -7.52
N LEU A 112 10.07 -7.43 -7.52
CA LEU A 112 9.75 -6.72 -8.77
C LEU A 112 10.92 -5.93 -9.38
N TYR A 113 11.99 -5.67 -8.62
CA TYR A 113 13.15 -4.89 -9.06
C TYR A 113 14.46 -5.67 -9.14
N ALA A 114 14.64 -6.72 -8.33
CA ALA A 114 15.90 -7.44 -8.19
C ALA A 114 15.84 -8.90 -8.64
N SER A 115 14.66 -9.51 -8.76
CA SER A 115 14.52 -10.89 -9.26
C SER A 115 14.40 -10.96 -10.79
N ASP A 116 14.45 -12.18 -11.34
CA ASP A 116 14.24 -12.48 -12.77
C ASP A 116 12.92 -11.93 -13.32
N VAL A 117 11.95 -11.66 -12.43
CA VAL A 117 10.68 -11.01 -12.78
C VAL A 117 10.89 -9.62 -13.36
N LYS A 118 12.01 -8.94 -13.07
CA LYS A 118 12.36 -7.64 -13.66
C LYS A 118 12.35 -7.68 -15.19
N GLU A 119 12.72 -8.81 -15.81
CA GLU A 119 12.71 -8.98 -17.27
C GLU A 119 11.33 -8.70 -17.89
N TYR A 120 10.24 -8.91 -17.14
CA TYR A 120 8.90 -8.60 -17.62
C TYR A 120 8.71 -7.11 -17.95
N PHE A 121 9.43 -6.22 -17.26
CA PHE A 121 9.36 -4.77 -17.46
C PHE A 121 10.42 -4.25 -18.44
N ASP A 122 11.48 -5.02 -18.65
CA ASP A 122 12.59 -4.65 -19.52
C ASP A 122 12.36 -5.13 -20.98
N LYS A 123 11.34 -5.99 -21.22
CA LYS A 123 10.90 -6.51 -22.54
C LYS A 123 9.57 -5.90 -23.02
#